data_AF-A0A7S0VBG3-F1
#
_entry.id   AF-A0A7S0VBG3-F1
#
_cell.length_a   1.000
_cell.length_b   1.000
_cell.length_c   1.000
_cell.angle_alpha   90.00
_cell.angle_beta   90.00
_cell.angle_gamma   90.00
#
_symmetry.space_group_name_H-M   'P 1'
#
loop_
_entity.id
_entity.type
_entity.pdbx_description
1 polymer ?
#
loop_
_entity_poly.entity_id
_entity_poly.type
_entity_poly.pdbx_seq_one_letter_code
_entity_poly.pdbx_strand_id
1 'polypeptide(L)'
;DFFYVPTYQACFLHPTLNWGEQPTFAPHFSSNRALHATYFFDAAVNHLKINYPFWNRTSGRDHIFVTFHDEGACYLPHEIYNNSVLLTAWGRMDLNHKSNTAYSLDNYSDFLTQGDPKRWQAMIGKHPCYDPERHLVLASFKAPDHFAYSPLMGYPPLKRDIFFFFKGDMGSFRDPRYSRQVRQKLLKLSQENSWDSKFGIYVLESNKIVDYQRIVPYDNEYSHMLARSKFCAVM
;
A
#
# COMPACT_ATOMS: atom_id res chain seq x y z
N ASP A 1 24.45 3.78 -13.99
CA ASP A 1 23.17 4.50 -14.19
C ASP A 1 22.04 3.74 -13.55
N PHE A 2 20.98 4.43 -13.15
CA PHE A 2 19.70 3.83 -12.75
C PHE A 2 18.59 4.39 -13.64
N PHE A 3 17.62 3.56 -14.02
CA PHE A 3 16.51 3.91 -14.90
C PHE A 3 15.19 3.77 -14.15
N TYR A 4 14.47 4.88 -14.02
CA TYR A 4 13.12 4.84 -13.48
C TYR A 4 12.13 4.35 -14.53
N VAL A 5 11.31 3.35 -14.20
CA VAL A 5 10.24 2.84 -15.06
C VAL A 5 8.90 3.33 -14.50
N PRO A 6 8.25 4.32 -15.15
CA PRO A 6 7.02 4.95 -14.65
C PRO A 6 5.78 4.10 -14.96
N THR A 7 5.76 2.88 -14.44
CA THR A 7 4.57 2.02 -14.47
C THR A 7 3.56 2.58 -13.48
N TYR A 8 2.63 3.42 -13.95
CA TYR A 8 1.51 3.99 -13.16
C TYR A 8 0.45 2.92 -12.83
N GLN A 9 0.89 1.80 -12.25
CA GLN A 9 0.10 0.59 -12.07
C GLN A 9 -1.13 0.83 -11.18
N ALA A 10 -1.01 1.63 -10.12
CA ALA A 10 -2.15 1.97 -9.29
C ALA A 10 -3.24 2.71 -10.09
N CYS A 11 -2.84 3.66 -10.96
CA CYS A 11 -3.75 4.39 -11.85
C CYS A 11 -4.35 3.49 -12.93
N PHE A 12 -3.58 2.50 -13.39
CA PHE A 12 -4.08 1.48 -14.30
C PHE A 12 -5.18 0.65 -13.62
N LEU A 13 -4.95 0.11 -12.42
CA LEU A 13 -5.97 -0.67 -11.69
C LEU A 13 -7.20 0.16 -11.30
N HIS A 14 -6.99 1.44 -11.02
CA HIS A 14 -8.05 2.38 -10.69
C HIS A 14 -7.60 3.80 -11.09
N PRO A 15 -8.26 4.48 -12.03
CA PRO A 15 -9.55 4.16 -12.65
C PRO A 15 -9.49 3.36 -13.96
N THR A 16 -8.34 3.26 -14.61
CA THR A 16 -8.28 2.97 -16.05
C THR A 16 -8.90 1.63 -16.44
N LEU A 17 -8.58 0.55 -15.73
CA LEU A 17 -9.05 -0.79 -16.06
C LEU A 17 -10.58 -0.94 -15.98
N ASN A 18 -11.23 -0.21 -15.07
CA ASN A 18 -12.67 -0.34 -14.83
C ASN A 18 -13.52 0.63 -15.67
N TRP A 19 -12.95 1.76 -16.09
CA TRP A 19 -13.69 2.84 -16.76
C TRP A 19 -13.11 3.26 -18.11
N GLY A 20 -11.92 2.76 -18.47
CA GLY A 20 -11.27 3.02 -19.75
C GLY A 20 -11.57 1.94 -20.78
N GLU A 21 -11.62 2.34 -22.05
CA GLU A 21 -11.84 1.42 -23.18
C GLU A 21 -10.57 0.66 -23.58
N GLN A 22 -9.38 1.18 -23.22
CA GLN A 22 -8.07 0.66 -23.54
C GLN A 22 -7.02 1.18 -22.54
N PRO A 23 -5.86 0.51 -22.38
CA PRO A 23 -5.55 -0.84 -22.84
C PRO A 23 -5.96 -1.91 -21.82
N THR A 24 -6.46 -3.04 -22.30
CA THR A 24 -6.63 -4.26 -21.50
C THR A 24 -5.47 -5.22 -21.78
N PHE A 25 -4.70 -5.61 -20.76
CA PHE A 25 -3.52 -6.47 -20.95
C PHE A 25 -3.80 -7.96 -20.75
N ALA A 26 -4.84 -8.30 -19.99
CA ALA A 26 -5.24 -9.68 -19.79
C ALA A 26 -6.48 -10.04 -20.63
N PRO A 27 -6.83 -11.34 -20.74
CA PRO A 27 -8.03 -11.77 -21.47
C PRO A 27 -9.29 -11.03 -21.00
N HIS A 28 -10.10 -10.55 -21.95
CA HIS A 28 -11.26 -9.66 -21.72
C HIS A 28 -12.31 -10.15 -20.72
N PHE A 29 -12.26 -11.42 -20.30
CA PHE A 29 -13.24 -12.04 -19.42
C PHE A 29 -12.87 -12.01 -17.93
N SER A 30 -11.66 -11.54 -17.57
CA SER A 30 -11.27 -11.48 -16.16
C SER A 30 -11.52 -10.11 -15.55
N SER A 31 -12.25 -10.08 -14.43
CA SER A 31 -12.39 -8.91 -13.56
C SER A 31 -11.26 -8.80 -12.53
N ASN A 32 -10.31 -9.75 -12.49
CA ASN A 32 -9.22 -9.74 -11.53
C ASN A 32 -8.16 -8.70 -11.91
N ARG A 33 -8.07 -7.64 -11.11
CA ARG A 33 -7.17 -6.51 -11.31
C ARG A 33 -5.70 -6.91 -11.14
N ALA A 34 -5.36 -7.77 -10.18
CA ALA A 34 -3.99 -8.23 -9.99
C ALA A 34 -3.47 -9.01 -11.22
N LEU A 35 -4.33 -9.83 -11.84
CA LEU A 35 -4.04 -10.50 -13.11
C LEU A 35 -3.74 -9.49 -14.23
N HIS A 36 -4.61 -8.49 -14.42
CA HIS A 36 -4.35 -7.41 -15.39
C HIS A 36 -3.05 -6.66 -15.12
N ALA A 37 -2.72 -6.35 -13.86
CA ALA A 37 -1.45 -5.71 -13.52
C ALA A 37 -0.24 -6.60 -13.84
N THR A 38 -0.34 -7.91 -13.61
CA THR A 38 0.75 -8.86 -13.93
C THR A 38 1.07 -8.83 -15.43
N TYR A 39 0.04 -8.89 -16.29
CA TYR A 39 0.21 -8.78 -17.74
C TYR A 39 0.67 -7.39 -18.19
N PHE A 40 0.20 -6.32 -17.54
CA PHE A 40 0.67 -4.96 -17.79
C PHE A 40 2.17 -4.84 -17.55
N PHE A 41 2.68 -5.38 -16.46
CA PHE A 41 4.11 -5.37 -16.14
C PHE A 41 4.94 -6.18 -17.13
N ASP A 42 4.47 -7.35 -17.55
CA ASP A 42 5.13 -8.14 -18.59
C ASP A 42 5.18 -7.41 -19.94
N ALA A 43 4.07 -6.78 -20.33
CA ALA A 43 4.02 -5.94 -21.51
C ALA A 43 4.99 -4.74 -21.41
N ALA A 44 5.12 -4.12 -20.23
CA ALA A 44 6.08 -3.05 -19.98
C ALA A 44 7.53 -3.54 -20.14
N VAL A 45 7.87 -4.70 -19.57
CA VAL A 45 9.21 -5.29 -19.74
C VAL A 45 9.49 -5.64 -21.20
N ASN A 46 8.52 -6.24 -21.91
CA ASN A 46 8.67 -6.54 -23.33
C ASN A 46 8.85 -5.26 -24.16
N HIS A 47 8.12 -4.19 -23.84
CA HIS A 47 8.33 -2.88 -24.44
C HIS A 47 9.74 -2.35 -24.18
N LEU A 48 10.25 -2.47 -22.96
CA LEU A 48 11.62 -2.07 -22.61
C LEU A 48 12.67 -2.86 -23.40
N LYS A 49 12.54 -4.19 -23.47
CA LYS A 49 13.44 -5.09 -24.20
C LYS A 49 13.54 -4.77 -25.69
N ILE A 50 12.42 -4.38 -26.30
CA ILE A 50 12.31 -4.15 -27.76
C ILE A 50 12.76 -2.73 -28.11
N ASN A 51 12.35 -1.74 -27.33
CA ASN A 51 12.47 -0.33 -27.73
C ASN A 51 13.65 0.41 -27.09
N TYR A 52 14.27 -0.16 -26.06
CA TYR A 52 15.36 0.49 -25.34
C TYR A 52 16.55 -0.46 -25.12
N PRO A 53 17.79 0.02 -25.24
CA PRO A 53 18.98 -0.84 -25.11
C PRO A 53 19.30 -1.19 -23.64
N PHE A 54 18.69 -0.49 -22.68
CA PHE A 54 19.12 -0.53 -21.28
C PHE A 54 18.69 -1.79 -20.53
N TRP A 55 17.49 -2.32 -20.81
CA TRP A 55 17.01 -3.54 -20.15
C TRP A 55 17.92 -4.74 -20.40
N ASN A 56 18.23 -5.02 -21.67
CA ASN A 56 19.00 -6.19 -22.08
C ASN A 56 20.47 -6.13 -21.64
N ARG A 57 20.98 -4.95 -21.28
CA ARG A 57 22.36 -4.77 -20.80
C ARG A 57 22.59 -5.38 -19.41
N THR A 58 21.58 -5.27 -18.54
CA THR A 58 21.69 -5.63 -17.12
C THR A 58 20.63 -6.63 -16.69
N SER A 59 19.73 -7.01 -17.60
CA SER A 59 18.51 -7.75 -17.32
C SER A 59 17.63 -7.07 -16.26
N GLY A 60 17.60 -5.73 -16.25
CA GLY A 60 16.77 -4.96 -15.32
C GLY A 60 17.42 -4.61 -13.98
N ARG A 61 18.67 -5.01 -13.70
CA ARG A 61 19.35 -4.72 -12.40
C ARG A 61 19.50 -3.25 -12.04
N ASP A 62 19.53 -2.39 -13.04
CA ASP A 62 19.58 -0.93 -12.89
C ASP A 62 18.21 -0.26 -13.08
N HIS A 63 17.12 -1.03 -13.17
CA HIS A 63 15.77 -0.50 -13.35
C HIS A 63 15.03 -0.42 -12.02
N ILE A 64 14.32 0.69 -11.83
CA ILE A 64 13.56 1.00 -10.62
C ILE A 64 12.08 1.04 -10.99
N PHE A 65 11.29 0.12 -10.43
CA PHE A 65 9.84 0.08 -10.60
C PHE A 65 9.13 0.61 -9.37
N VAL A 66 7.96 1.22 -9.58
CA VAL A 66 7.08 1.68 -8.50
C VAL A 66 5.84 0.78 -8.43
N THR A 67 5.53 0.29 -7.24
CA THR A 67 4.35 -0.54 -6.95
C THR A 67 3.59 0.01 -5.74
N PHE A 68 2.76 1.02 -5.98
CA PHE A 68 2.01 1.71 -4.91
C PHE A 68 0.60 1.18 -4.67
N HIS A 69 0.11 0.24 -5.46
CA HIS A 69 -1.07 -0.52 -5.05
C HIS A 69 -0.74 -1.33 -3.80
N ASP A 70 -1.70 -1.45 -2.88
CA ASP A 70 -1.56 -2.07 -1.55
C ASP A 70 -0.75 -3.37 -1.59
N GLU A 71 -1.09 -4.31 -2.47
CA GLU A 71 -0.38 -5.59 -2.61
C GLU A 71 0.43 -5.69 -3.91
N GLY A 72 0.74 -4.53 -4.53
CA GLY A 72 1.35 -4.38 -5.86
C GLY A 72 2.58 -5.23 -6.13
N ALA A 73 3.50 -5.26 -5.17
CA ALA A 73 4.74 -6.03 -5.30
C ALA A 73 4.54 -7.55 -5.16
N CYS A 74 3.42 -8.01 -4.57
CA CYS A 74 3.14 -9.43 -4.34
C CYS A 74 2.74 -10.19 -5.61
N TYR A 75 2.32 -9.48 -6.65
CA TYR A 75 1.91 -10.07 -7.94
C TYR A 75 2.73 -9.50 -9.11
N LEU A 76 3.94 -9.00 -8.83
CA LEU A 76 4.89 -8.67 -9.89
C LEU A 76 5.36 -9.94 -10.60
N PRO A 77 5.61 -9.91 -11.92
CA PRO A 77 6.35 -10.96 -12.57
C PRO A 77 7.74 -11.16 -11.92
N HIS A 78 8.16 -12.41 -11.73
CA HIS A 78 9.46 -12.74 -11.13
C HIS A 78 10.63 -12.14 -11.93
N GLU A 79 10.47 -11.90 -13.24
CA GLU A 79 11.49 -11.24 -14.03
C GLU A 79 11.77 -9.81 -13.54
N ILE A 80 10.73 -9.08 -13.13
CA ILE A 80 10.89 -7.76 -12.51
C ILE A 80 11.40 -7.92 -11.09
N TYR A 81 10.69 -8.73 -10.28
CA TYR A 81 10.99 -8.86 -8.85
C TYR A 81 12.42 -9.33 -8.59
N ASN A 82 12.90 -10.34 -9.33
CA ASN A 82 14.21 -10.93 -9.06
C ASN A 82 15.37 -10.08 -9.55
N ASN A 83 15.15 -9.18 -10.51
CA ASN A 83 16.23 -8.43 -11.11
C ASN A 83 16.24 -6.95 -10.73
N SER A 84 15.08 -6.32 -10.59
CA SER A 84 14.95 -4.87 -10.48
C SER A 84 14.92 -4.37 -9.04
N VAL A 85 15.10 -3.06 -8.85
CA VAL A 85 14.84 -2.38 -7.58
C VAL A 85 13.36 -2.00 -7.52
N LEU A 86 12.69 -2.30 -6.40
CA LEU A 86 11.30 -1.94 -6.20
C LEU A 86 11.15 -0.80 -5.19
N LEU A 87 10.35 0.19 -5.55
CA LEU A 87 9.81 1.19 -4.65
C LEU A 87 8.37 0.80 -4.33
N THR A 88 8.14 0.27 -3.13
CA THR A 88 6.86 -0.29 -2.70
C THR A 88 6.30 0.46 -1.50
N ALA A 89 4.98 0.46 -1.32
CA ALA A 89 4.36 0.95 -0.08
C ALA A 89 4.25 -0.13 1.00
N TRP A 90 4.69 -1.37 0.71
CA TRP A 90 4.41 -2.55 1.54
C TRP A 90 5.65 -3.45 1.71
N GLY A 91 5.98 -3.81 2.95
CA GLY A 91 7.23 -4.53 3.33
C GLY A 91 7.05 -6.01 3.72
N ARG A 92 6.26 -6.79 2.99
CA ARG A 92 5.91 -8.18 3.36
C ARG A 92 6.96 -9.18 2.87
N MET A 93 7.51 -9.97 3.78
CA MET A 93 8.66 -10.86 3.51
C MET A 93 8.35 -12.36 3.54
N ASP A 94 7.11 -12.79 3.83
CA ASP A 94 6.76 -14.21 3.79
C ASP A 94 6.65 -14.75 2.36
N LEU A 95 7.32 -15.87 2.09
CA LEU A 95 7.35 -16.53 0.78
C LEU A 95 6.03 -17.21 0.39
N ASN A 96 5.24 -17.64 1.37
CA ASN A 96 3.98 -18.34 1.16
C ASN A 96 2.80 -17.39 1.44
N HIS A 97 2.83 -16.22 0.81
CA HIS A 97 1.84 -15.19 1.04
C HIS A 97 0.54 -15.43 0.27
N LYS A 98 -0.58 -15.07 0.92
CA LYS A 98 -1.89 -14.94 0.28
C LYS A 98 -2.40 -13.52 0.41
N SER A 99 -3.17 -13.11 -0.57
CA SER A 99 -3.86 -11.83 -0.64
C SER A 99 -4.74 -11.64 0.58
N ASN A 100 -4.67 -10.45 1.18
CA ASN A 100 -5.54 -10.02 2.27
C ASN A 100 -6.29 -8.73 1.92
N THR A 101 -6.31 -8.33 0.65
CA THR A 101 -7.14 -7.23 0.18
C THR A 101 -8.60 -7.35 0.66
N ALA A 102 -9.19 -6.19 1.00
CA ALA A 102 -10.62 -6.07 1.26
C ALA A 102 -11.44 -5.91 -0.04
N TYR A 103 -10.77 -5.79 -1.19
CA TYR A 103 -11.40 -5.60 -2.49
C TYR A 103 -11.24 -6.86 -3.33
N SER A 104 -12.32 -7.63 -3.52
CA SER A 104 -12.27 -8.97 -4.13
C SER A 104 -11.58 -8.99 -5.50
N LEU A 105 -11.72 -7.93 -6.30
CA LEU A 105 -11.09 -7.85 -7.62
C LEU A 105 -9.56 -7.72 -7.55
N ASP A 106 -8.98 -7.31 -6.41
CA ASP A 106 -7.52 -7.24 -6.22
C ASP A 106 -6.94 -8.54 -5.69
N ASN A 107 -7.77 -9.55 -5.49
CA ASN A 107 -7.34 -10.76 -4.81
C ASN A 107 -6.40 -11.56 -5.71
N TYR A 108 -5.09 -11.40 -5.51
CA TYR A 108 -4.07 -12.15 -6.24
C TYR A 108 -4.00 -13.64 -5.81
N SER A 109 -4.79 -14.03 -4.81
CA SER A 109 -5.03 -15.42 -4.43
C SER A 109 -6.39 -15.95 -4.91
N ASP A 110 -7.20 -15.15 -5.60
CA ASP A 110 -8.44 -15.62 -6.20
C ASP A 110 -8.13 -16.24 -7.57
N PHE A 111 -8.02 -17.56 -7.54
CA PHE A 111 -7.64 -18.38 -8.68
C PHE A 111 -8.84 -18.91 -9.47
N LEU A 112 -10.07 -18.50 -9.11
CA LEU A 112 -11.28 -19.21 -9.52
C LEU A 112 -12.06 -18.59 -10.69
N THR A 113 -11.66 -17.47 -11.29
CA THR A 113 -12.48 -16.88 -12.38
C THR A 113 -11.68 -16.34 -13.57
N GLN A 114 -11.61 -17.18 -14.60
CA GLN A 114 -11.50 -16.89 -16.04
C GLN A 114 -10.15 -16.39 -16.59
N GLY A 115 -9.50 -17.26 -17.39
CA GLY A 115 -8.16 -17.11 -17.98
C GLY A 115 -7.37 -18.43 -17.89
N ASP A 116 -6.14 -18.50 -18.43
CA ASP A 116 -5.21 -19.61 -18.11
C ASP A 116 -4.54 -19.30 -16.75
N PRO A 117 -5.04 -19.85 -15.63
CA PRO A 117 -4.57 -19.47 -14.31
C PRO A 117 -3.11 -19.87 -14.11
N LYS A 118 -2.64 -20.89 -14.85
CA LYS A 118 -1.27 -21.39 -14.75
C LYS A 118 -0.26 -20.39 -15.31
N ARG A 119 -0.64 -19.62 -16.34
CA ARG A 119 0.30 -18.71 -17.02
C ARG A 119 0.70 -17.53 -16.15
N TRP A 120 -0.26 -16.76 -15.64
CA TRP A 120 0.07 -15.58 -14.83
C TRP A 120 0.68 -15.96 -13.47
N GLN A 121 0.29 -17.12 -12.90
CA GLN A 121 0.94 -17.68 -11.71
C GLN A 121 2.41 -18.01 -11.97
N ALA A 122 2.72 -18.65 -13.10
CA ALA A 122 4.09 -18.94 -13.49
C ALA A 122 4.90 -17.65 -13.71
N MET A 123 4.24 -16.58 -14.19
CA MET A 123 4.88 -15.27 -14.34
C MET A 123 5.22 -14.65 -12.97
N ILE A 124 4.34 -14.70 -11.98
CA ILE A 124 4.66 -14.22 -10.63
C ILE A 124 5.73 -15.09 -9.99
N GLY A 125 5.62 -16.42 -10.10
CA GLY A 125 6.57 -17.35 -9.49
C GLY A 125 6.49 -17.35 -7.96
N LYS A 126 7.60 -17.65 -7.29
CA LYS A 126 7.70 -17.72 -5.83
C LYS A 126 8.70 -16.70 -5.31
N HIS A 127 8.20 -15.61 -4.76
CA HIS A 127 8.99 -14.59 -4.11
C HIS A 127 8.19 -13.92 -2.97
N PRO A 128 8.84 -13.24 -2.00
CA PRO A 128 8.12 -12.39 -1.06
C PRO A 128 7.64 -11.11 -1.76
N CYS A 129 6.86 -10.25 -1.11
CA CYS A 129 6.50 -8.96 -1.72
C CYS A 129 7.58 -7.88 -1.53
N TYR A 130 8.60 -8.15 -0.72
CA TYR A 130 9.64 -7.21 -0.35
C TYR A 130 10.94 -7.95 0.00
N ASP A 131 12.06 -7.37 -0.42
CA ASP A 131 13.41 -7.82 -0.12
C ASP A 131 14.19 -6.62 0.46
N PRO A 132 14.53 -6.63 1.75
CA PRO A 132 15.19 -5.49 2.40
C PRO A 132 16.59 -5.19 1.87
N GLU A 133 17.24 -6.11 1.17
CA GLU A 133 18.58 -5.89 0.61
C GLU A 133 18.53 -5.14 -0.73
N ARG A 134 17.36 -5.10 -1.39
CA ARG A 134 17.21 -4.58 -2.75
C ARG A 134 16.08 -3.57 -2.93
N HIS A 135 15.01 -3.70 -2.17
CA HIS A 135 13.79 -2.90 -2.32
C HIS A 135 13.72 -1.81 -1.26
N LEU A 136 13.02 -0.73 -1.57
CA LEU A 136 12.82 0.39 -0.67
C LEU A 136 11.33 0.57 -0.38
N VAL A 137 10.99 0.74 0.90
CA VAL A 137 9.63 1.11 1.30
C VAL A 137 9.50 2.62 1.24
N LEU A 138 8.61 3.10 0.38
CA LEU A 138 8.18 4.49 0.37
C LEU A 138 6.96 4.65 1.26
N ALA A 139 7.06 5.55 2.24
CA ALA A 139 5.95 5.89 3.10
C ALA A 139 4.78 6.45 2.26
N SER A 140 3.55 6.17 2.70
CA SER A 140 2.34 6.72 2.09
C SER A 140 2.39 8.25 2.12
N PHE A 141 2.30 8.87 0.94
CA PHE A 141 2.17 10.32 0.82
C PHE A 141 0.79 10.75 1.34
N LYS A 142 0.79 11.75 2.22
CA LYS A 142 -0.42 12.42 2.70
C LYS A 142 -0.49 13.81 2.09
N ALA A 143 -1.71 14.30 1.91
CA ALA A 143 -1.93 15.64 1.40
C ALA A 143 -1.38 16.69 2.39
N PRO A 144 -0.90 17.85 1.90
CA PRO A 144 -0.24 18.85 2.75
C PRO A 144 -1.08 19.36 3.93
N ASP A 145 -2.41 19.37 3.79
CA ASP A 145 -3.37 19.73 4.83
C ASP A 145 -3.29 18.82 6.07
N HIS A 146 -2.90 17.55 5.90
CA HIS A 146 -2.60 16.66 7.03
C HIS A 146 -1.40 17.13 7.87
N PHE A 147 -0.60 18.07 7.37
CA PHE A 147 0.59 18.61 8.03
C PHE A 147 0.51 20.12 8.28
N ALA A 148 -0.68 20.74 8.22
CA ALA A 148 -0.88 22.18 8.45
C ALA A 148 -0.20 22.73 9.72
N TYR A 149 -0.13 21.95 10.81
CA TYR A 149 0.50 22.34 12.09
C TYR A 149 1.97 21.90 12.21
N SER A 150 2.58 21.39 11.14
CA SER A 150 3.97 20.97 11.14
C SER A 150 4.91 22.18 11.10
N PRO A 151 5.99 22.19 11.92
CA PRO A 151 7.06 23.18 11.78
C PRO A 151 7.74 23.18 10.41
N LEU A 152 7.71 22.04 9.69
CA LEU A 152 8.22 21.95 8.32
C LEU A 152 7.35 22.72 7.31
N MET A 153 6.11 23.04 7.68
CA MET A 153 5.19 23.89 6.92
C MET A 153 5.19 25.34 7.43
N GLY A 154 6.09 25.69 8.36
CA GLY A 154 6.21 27.04 8.92
C GLY A 154 5.36 27.32 10.16
N TYR A 155 4.66 26.31 10.71
CA TYR A 155 3.86 26.48 11.92
C TYR A 155 4.75 26.54 13.19
N PRO A 156 4.45 27.37 14.20
CA PRO A 156 5.21 27.38 15.45
C PRO A 156 5.25 26.00 16.14
N PRO A 157 6.41 25.51 16.63
CA PRO A 157 6.51 24.21 17.28
C PRO A 157 5.53 24.06 18.45
N LEU A 158 4.69 23.03 18.38
CA LEU A 158 3.79 22.66 19.46
C LEU A 158 4.51 21.82 20.52
N LYS A 159 4.02 21.88 21.77
CA LYS A 159 4.49 21.01 22.84
C LYS A 159 4.14 19.55 22.50
N ARG A 160 5.16 18.68 22.41
CA ARG A 160 4.99 17.25 22.12
C ARG A 160 4.62 16.45 23.37
N ASP A 161 3.35 16.52 23.77
CA ASP A 161 2.82 15.90 24.98
C ASP A 161 2.04 14.60 24.73
N ILE A 162 1.79 14.23 23.47
CA ILE A 162 1.23 12.93 23.11
C ILE A 162 2.38 11.92 22.92
N PHE A 163 2.33 10.77 23.59
CA PHE A 163 3.38 9.75 23.43
C PHE A 163 3.29 9.05 22.09
N PHE A 164 2.11 8.52 21.75
CA PHE A 164 1.86 7.84 20.49
C PHE A 164 0.51 8.24 19.89
N PHE A 165 0.47 8.40 18.57
CA PHE A 165 -0.74 8.73 17.84
C PHE A 165 -0.93 7.88 16.58
N PHE A 166 -2.13 7.33 16.45
CA PHE A 166 -2.67 6.83 15.21
C PHE A 166 -4.13 7.29 15.06
N LYS A 167 -4.50 7.76 13.88
CA LYS A 167 -5.89 8.05 13.52
C LYS A 167 -6.13 7.64 12.07
N GLY A 168 -7.12 6.80 11.84
CA GLY A 168 -7.42 6.28 10.52
C GLY A 168 -8.65 5.37 10.52
N ASP A 169 -8.96 4.76 9.38
CA ASP A 169 -10.02 3.75 9.28
C ASP A 169 -9.63 2.53 10.13
N MET A 170 -10.28 2.35 11.27
CA MET A 170 -10.02 1.25 12.19
C MET A 170 -10.85 0.01 11.84
N GLY A 171 -11.68 0.09 10.80
CA GLY A 171 -12.52 -1.02 10.34
C GLY A 171 -13.88 -1.11 11.02
N SER A 172 -14.33 -0.09 11.76
CA SER A 172 -15.62 -0.11 12.47
C SER A 172 -16.81 -0.32 11.54
N PHE A 173 -16.70 0.07 10.27
CA PHE A 173 -17.74 -0.09 9.24
C PHE A 173 -17.27 -0.93 8.05
N ARG A 174 -16.20 -1.72 8.22
CA ARG A 174 -15.61 -2.56 7.17
C ARG A 174 -15.99 -4.02 7.36
N ASP A 175 -15.68 -4.84 6.35
CA ASP A 175 -15.71 -6.30 6.47
C ASP A 175 -14.88 -6.73 7.71
N PRO A 176 -15.35 -7.70 8.52
CA PRO A 176 -14.62 -8.17 9.70
C PRO A 176 -13.19 -8.63 9.44
N ARG A 177 -12.82 -8.97 8.21
CA ARG A 177 -11.45 -9.37 7.82
C ARG A 177 -10.53 -8.19 7.52
N TYR A 178 -11.06 -6.97 7.46
CA TYR A 178 -10.30 -5.76 7.13
C TYR A 178 -9.04 -5.64 7.99
N SER A 179 -7.91 -5.32 7.37
CA SER A 179 -6.59 -5.22 8.01
C SER A 179 -6.20 -6.46 8.85
N ARG A 180 -6.70 -7.65 8.49
CA ARG A 180 -6.53 -8.90 9.25
C ARG A 180 -6.93 -8.74 10.72
N GLN A 181 -7.92 -7.89 11.00
CA GLN A 181 -8.40 -7.52 12.34
C GLN A 181 -7.38 -6.77 13.22
N VAL A 182 -6.20 -6.42 12.71
CA VAL A 182 -5.14 -5.79 13.51
C VAL A 182 -5.59 -4.41 14.01
N ARG A 183 -6.13 -3.57 13.12
CA ARG A 183 -6.61 -2.23 13.48
C ARG A 183 -7.76 -2.32 14.49
N GLN A 184 -8.76 -3.13 14.22
CA GLN A 184 -9.92 -3.35 15.10
C GLN A 184 -9.49 -3.81 16.49
N LYS A 185 -8.58 -4.79 16.56
CA LYS A 185 -8.03 -5.30 17.82
C LYS A 185 -7.26 -4.22 18.57
N LEU A 186 -6.46 -3.41 17.87
CA LEU A 186 -5.72 -2.32 18.48
C LEU A 186 -6.64 -1.23 19.03
N LEU A 187 -7.69 -0.85 18.29
CA LEU A 187 -8.70 0.11 18.77
C LEU A 187 -9.35 -0.39 20.05
N LYS A 188 -9.83 -1.64 20.04
CA LYS A 188 -10.48 -2.28 21.19
C LYS A 188 -9.56 -2.32 22.41
N LEU A 189 -8.32 -2.79 22.25
CA LEU A 189 -7.34 -2.84 23.35
C LEU A 189 -7.03 -1.46 23.91
N SER A 190 -6.89 -0.46 23.04
CA SER A 190 -6.65 0.93 23.43
C SER A 190 -7.78 1.50 24.28
N GLN A 191 -9.04 1.15 23.96
CA GLN A 191 -10.23 1.57 24.69
C GLN A 191 -10.38 0.84 26.03
N GLU A 192 -10.35 -0.49 26.03
CA GLU A 192 -10.54 -1.32 27.23
C GLU A 192 -9.51 -1.02 28.33
N ASN A 193 -8.30 -0.61 27.93
CA ASN A 193 -7.21 -0.35 28.86
C ASN A 193 -6.98 1.14 29.13
N SER A 194 -7.76 2.05 28.54
CA SER A 194 -7.64 3.51 28.69
C SER A 194 -6.22 4.02 28.41
N TRP A 195 -5.66 3.61 27.26
CA TRP A 195 -4.28 3.94 26.89
C TRP A 195 -4.02 5.43 26.71
N ASP A 196 -5.06 6.17 26.33
CA ASP A 196 -5.07 7.62 26.20
C ASP A 196 -4.79 8.29 27.54
N SER A 197 -5.57 8.00 28.58
CA SER A 197 -5.42 8.63 29.89
C SER A 197 -4.22 8.11 30.68
N LYS A 198 -3.85 6.84 30.50
CA LYS A 198 -2.74 6.22 31.26
C LYS A 198 -1.36 6.48 30.65
N PHE A 199 -1.27 6.51 29.32
CA PHE A 199 0.02 6.50 28.62
C PHE A 199 0.15 7.62 27.58
N GLY A 200 -0.89 8.40 27.32
CA GLY A 200 -0.89 9.38 26.24
C GLY A 200 -0.80 8.71 24.86
N ILE A 201 -1.41 7.52 24.71
CA ILE A 201 -1.45 6.75 23.47
C ILE A 201 -2.86 6.84 22.88
N TYR A 202 -2.97 7.50 21.73
CA TYR A 202 -4.24 7.72 21.04
C TYR A 202 -4.30 6.84 19.79
N VAL A 203 -5.22 5.87 19.78
CA VAL A 203 -5.54 5.03 18.61
C VAL A 203 -6.99 5.31 18.23
N LEU A 204 -7.22 6.12 17.21
CA LEU A 204 -8.50 6.76 16.92
C LEU A 204 -9.09 6.33 15.58
N GLU A 205 -10.42 6.32 15.49
CA GLU A 205 -11.14 6.08 14.25
C GLU A 205 -11.29 7.40 13.46
N SER A 206 -11.14 7.31 12.14
CA SER A 206 -11.37 8.44 11.23
C SER A 206 -12.82 8.93 11.28
N ASN A 207 -13.76 8.03 11.50
CA ASN A 207 -15.18 8.35 11.64
C ASN A 207 -15.50 8.88 13.05
N LYS A 208 -15.87 10.16 13.12
CA LYS A 208 -16.19 10.90 14.35
C LYS A 208 -17.30 10.26 15.20
N ILE A 209 -18.18 9.44 14.62
CA ILE A 209 -19.28 8.79 15.35
C ILE A 209 -18.75 7.79 16.39
N VAL A 210 -17.63 7.12 16.09
CA VAL A 210 -17.07 6.07 16.96
C VAL A 210 -16.25 6.66 18.11
N ASP A 211 -15.64 7.83 17.90
CA ASP A 211 -14.77 8.49 18.87
C ASP A 211 -15.53 9.36 19.90
N TYR A 212 -16.84 9.53 19.78
CA TYR A 212 -17.67 10.38 20.66
C TYR A 212 -17.67 9.92 22.14
N GLN A 213 -17.23 8.70 22.42
CA GLN A 213 -17.15 8.14 23.78
C GLN A 213 -15.78 8.36 24.45
N ARG A 214 -14.86 9.10 23.84
CA ARG A 214 -13.51 9.36 24.37
C ARG A 214 -13.30 10.81 24.79
N ILE A 215 -12.41 11.01 25.76
CA ILE A 215 -11.81 12.33 26.03
C ILE A 215 -10.76 12.59 24.95
N VAL A 216 -11.22 12.98 23.77
CA VAL A 216 -10.33 13.46 22.71
C VAL A 216 -10.03 14.94 22.99
N PRO A 217 -8.78 15.42 22.84
CA PRO A 217 -8.48 16.84 22.96
C PRO A 217 -9.42 17.68 22.10
N TYR A 218 -9.81 18.87 22.59
CA TYR A 218 -10.72 19.79 21.88
C TYR A 218 -10.27 20.06 20.43
N ASP A 219 -8.95 20.09 20.20
CA ASP A 219 -8.32 20.16 18.88
C ASP A 219 -7.96 18.75 18.36
N ASN A 220 -8.97 17.98 17.98
CA ASN A 220 -8.83 16.61 17.48
C ASN A 220 -8.51 16.51 15.98
N GLU A 221 -8.11 17.62 15.36
CA GLU A 221 -7.64 17.67 14.00
C GLU A 221 -6.40 16.80 13.85
N TYR A 222 -6.36 16.00 12.78
CA TYR A 222 -5.29 15.03 12.54
C TYR A 222 -3.91 15.68 12.63
N SER A 223 -3.75 16.81 11.95
CA SER A 223 -2.48 17.52 11.87
C SER A 223 -2.01 18.06 13.22
N HIS A 224 -2.93 18.61 14.02
CA HIS A 224 -2.63 19.13 15.35
C HIS A 224 -2.20 18.01 16.32
N MET A 225 -2.93 16.88 16.33
CA MET A 225 -2.56 15.72 17.12
C MET A 225 -1.21 15.14 16.69
N LEU A 226 -0.97 15.02 15.37
CA LEU A 226 0.30 14.55 14.83
C LEU A 226 1.47 15.44 15.26
N ALA A 227 1.31 16.77 15.17
CA ALA A 227 2.36 17.73 15.53
C ALA A 227 2.73 17.67 17.03
N ARG A 228 1.79 17.30 17.91
CA ARG A 228 1.98 17.08 19.34
C ARG A 228 2.51 15.68 19.71
N SER A 229 2.59 14.76 18.76
CA SER A 229 2.91 13.35 19.04
C SER A 229 4.40 13.08 18.97
N LYS A 230 4.97 12.35 19.94
CA LYS A 230 6.37 11.89 19.92
C LYS A 230 6.56 10.80 18.87
N PHE A 231 5.68 9.80 18.88
CA PHE A 231 5.64 8.72 17.90
C PHE A 231 4.30 8.72 17.15
N CYS A 232 4.32 8.28 15.89
CA CYS A 232 3.12 8.08 15.10
C CYS A 232 3.26 6.84 14.22
N ALA A 233 2.13 6.26 13.83
CA ALA A 233 2.09 5.20 12.84
C ALA A 233 1.30 5.63 11.60
N VAL A 234 1.63 5.01 10.47
CA VAL A 234 0.75 4.88 9.32
C VAL A 234 0.48 3.40 9.20
N MET A 235 -0.77 3.00 9.44
CA MET A 235 -1.23 1.62 9.40
C MET A 235 -2.27 1.49 8.33
#